data_AF-A0A1B2HNF8-F1
#
_entry.id   AF-A0A1B2HNF8-F1
#
_cell.length_a   1.000
_cell.length_b   1.000
_cell.length_c   1.000
_cell.angle_alpha   90.00
_cell.angle_beta   90.00
_cell.angle_gamma   90.00
#
_symmetry.space_group_name_H-M   'P 1'
#
loop_
_entity.id
_entity.type
_entity.pdbx_description
1 polymer ?
#
loop_
_entity_poly.entity_id
_entity_poly.type
_entity_poly.pdbx_seq_one_letter_code
_entity_poly.pdbx_strand_id
1 'polypeptide(L)' 'MTAQPQPPHTSLVPPQDRAVVDEWLARIVAVVGRGAREDSAEACRTAAEAAEELSAYLWVLRAVRRRTA' A
#
# COMPACT_ATOMS: atom_id res chain seq x y z
N MET A 1 -32.85 0.08 16.00
CA MET A 1 -31.66 -0.02 15.12
C MET A 1 -30.43 0.08 16.01
N THR A 2 -29.88 -1.03 16.45
CA THR A 2 -28.65 -1.06 17.25
C THR A 2 -27.45 -1.04 16.31
N ALA A 3 -26.76 0.10 16.23
CA ALA A 3 -25.48 0.21 15.54
C ALA A 3 -24.46 -0.65 16.29
N GLN A 4 -23.99 -1.71 15.66
CA GLN A 4 -22.89 -2.50 16.21
C GLN A 4 -21.59 -1.67 16.14
N PRO A 5 -20.75 -1.69 17.19
CA PRO A 5 -19.46 -1.02 17.16
C PRO A 5 -18.60 -1.67 16.08
N GLN A 6 -18.23 -0.87 15.08
CA GLN A 6 -17.34 -1.27 14.01
C GLN A 6 -16.01 -1.69 14.65
N PRO A 7 -15.53 -2.93 14.46
CA PRO A 7 -14.28 -3.37 15.08
C PRO A 7 -13.15 -2.44 14.64
N PRO A 8 -12.18 -2.13 15.53
CA PRO A 8 -11.07 -1.25 15.21
C PRO A 8 -10.39 -1.76 13.94
N HIS A 9 -10.22 -0.89 12.94
CA HIS A 9 -9.58 -1.23 11.68
C HIS A 9 -8.15 -1.70 11.97
N THR A 10 -7.96 -3.01 12.12
CA THR A 10 -6.64 -3.61 12.28
C THR A 10 -5.88 -3.40 10.98
N SER A 11 -4.86 -2.53 11.01
CA SER A 11 -3.97 -2.21 9.87
C SER A 11 -3.72 -3.46 9.03
N LEU A 12 -3.98 -3.43 7.71
CA LEU A 12 -3.80 -4.59 6.81
C LEU A 12 -2.35 -5.09 6.79
N VAL A 13 -1.41 -4.15 6.85
CA VAL A 13 0.03 -4.39 6.78
C VAL A 13 0.56 -4.74 8.19
N PRO A 14 1.27 -5.87 8.36
CA PRO A 14 1.98 -6.21 9.58
C PRO A 14 3.04 -5.16 9.94
N PRO A 15 3.29 -4.89 11.24
CA PRO A 15 4.26 -3.87 11.66
C PRO A 15 5.67 -4.05 11.07
N GLN A 16 6.14 -5.30 10.96
CA GLN A 16 7.46 -5.61 10.41
C GLN A 16 7.63 -5.25 8.94
N ASP A 17 6.53 -5.19 8.19
CA ASP A 17 6.55 -4.93 6.74
C ASP A 17 6.28 -3.45 6.43
N ARG A 18 6.00 -2.63 7.45
CA ARG A 18 5.58 -1.24 7.28
C ARG A 18 6.65 -0.39 6.60
N ALA A 19 7.92 -0.58 6.95
CA ALA A 19 9.04 0.18 6.37
C ALA A 19 9.15 -0.02 4.85
N VAL A 20 8.98 -1.26 4.38
CA VAL A 20 9.04 -1.60 2.95
C VAL A 20 7.84 -1.01 2.21
N VAL A 21 6.65 -1.11 2.80
CA VAL A 21 5.43 -0.50 2.22
C VAL A 21 5.54 1.01 2.13
N ASP A 22 6.09 1.66 3.16
CA ASP A 22 6.29 3.11 3.17
C ASP A 22 7.32 3.54 2.12
N GLU A 23 8.34 2.73 1.86
CA GLU A 23 9.29 2.97 0.78
C GLU A 23 8.63 2.91 -0.61
N TRP A 24 7.84 1.87 -0.89
CA TRP A 24 7.09 1.79 -2.15
C TRP A 24 6.13 2.98 -2.31
N LEU A 25 5.41 3.34 -1.24
CA LEU A 25 4.53 4.51 -1.24
C LEU A 25 5.30 5.81 -1.50
N ALA A 26 6.48 5.98 -0.90
CA ALA A 26 7.30 7.16 -1.12
C ALA A 26 7.73 7.30 -2.59
N ARG A 27 8.16 6.20 -3.22
CA ARG A 27 8.52 6.17 -4.65
C ARG A 27 7.33 6.54 -5.55
N ILE A 28 6.14 6.02 -5.25
CA ILE A 28 4.92 6.33 -6.00
C ILE A 28 4.56 7.81 -5.82
N VAL A 29 4.53 8.31 -4.59
CA VAL A 29 4.14 9.69 -4.27
C VAL A 29 5.11 10.72 -4.84
N ALA A 30 6.40 10.39 -4.99
CA ALA A 30 7.38 11.27 -5.62
C ALA A 30 7.02 11.63 -7.07
N VAL A 31 6.29 10.75 -7.78
CA VAL A 31 5.94 10.88 -9.20
C VAL A 31 4.47 11.27 -9.42
N VAL A 32 3.53 10.64 -8.69
CA VAL A 32 2.07 10.87 -8.91
C VAL A 32 1.38 11.55 -7.72
N GLY A 33 2.13 11.87 -6.67
CA GLY A 33 1.60 12.53 -5.48
C GLY A 33 1.37 14.03 -5.68
N ARG A 34 0.62 14.63 -4.74
CA ARG A 34 0.47 16.08 -4.69
C ARG A 34 1.85 16.72 -4.47
N GLY A 35 2.29 17.54 -5.42
CA GLY A 35 3.62 18.15 -5.38
C GLY A 35 4.74 17.22 -5.80
N ALA A 36 4.43 16.21 -6.64
CA ALA A 36 5.42 15.38 -7.31
C ALA A 36 6.57 16.22 -7.88
N ARG A 37 7.79 15.73 -7.65
CA ARG A 37 9.04 16.41 -8.03
C ARG A 37 9.81 15.65 -9.10
N GLU A 38 9.47 14.38 -9.31
CA GLU A 38 10.11 13.50 -10.27
C GLU A 38 9.17 13.28 -11.46
N ASP A 39 9.64 13.57 -12.67
CA ASP A 39 8.88 13.42 -13.92
C ASP A 39 9.64 12.66 -15.02
N SER A 40 10.83 12.13 -14.69
CA SER A 40 11.62 11.37 -15.64
C SER A 40 10.94 10.04 -16.01
N ALA A 41 11.18 9.57 -17.24
CA ALA A 41 10.61 8.31 -17.72
C ALA A 41 11.04 7.10 -16.87
N GLU A 42 12.27 7.14 -16.32
CA GLU A 42 12.78 6.12 -15.42
C GLU A 42 12.06 6.17 -14.07
N ALA A 43 11.88 7.36 -13.48
CA ALA A 43 11.12 7.52 -12.24
C ALA A 43 9.68 7.03 -12.38
N CYS A 44 9.02 7.35 -13.50
CA CYS A 44 7.68 6.84 -13.81
C CYS A 44 7.64 5.31 -13.88
N ARG A 45 8.66 4.67 -14.49
CA ARG A 45 8.73 3.20 -14.56
C ARG A 45 8.89 2.58 -13.17
N THR A 46 9.83 3.08 -12.38
CA THR A 46 10.08 2.57 -11.01
C THR A 46 8.88 2.81 -10.09
N ALA A 47 8.17 3.92 -10.24
CA ALA A 47 6.93 4.18 -9.50
C ALA A 47 5.81 3.20 -9.91
N ALA A 48 5.69 2.87 -11.20
CA ALA A 48 4.73 1.87 -11.66
C ALA A 48 5.04 0.48 -11.11
N GLU A 49 6.30 0.04 -11.16
CA GLU A 49 6.76 -1.23 -10.59
C GLU A 49 6.46 -1.29 -9.08
N ALA A 50 6.77 -0.23 -8.33
CA ALA A 50 6.46 -0.16 -6.90
C ALA A 50 4.95 -0.24 -6.62
N ALA A 51 4.10 0.34 -7.48
CA ALA A 51 2.65 0.24 -7.36
C ALA A 51 2.14 -1.18 -7.64
N GLU A 52 2.72 -1.87 -8.64
CA GLU A 52 2.41 -3.26 -8.95
C GLU A 52 2.77 -4.18 -7.77
N GLU A 53 3.99 -4.08 -7.25
CA GLU A 53 4.47 -4.84 -6.08
C GLU A 53 3.59 -4.60 -4.85
N LEU A 54 3.30 -3.33 -4.54
CA LEU A 54 2.41 -2.97 -3.44
C LEU A 54 1.01 -3.57 -3.63
N SER A 55 0.45 -3.50 -4.83
CA SER A 55 -0.88 -4.04 -5.11
C SER A 55 -0.93 -5.56 -4.92
N ALA A 56 0.08 -6.29 -5.40
CA ALA A 56 0.19 -7.74 -5.27
C ALA A 56 0.34 -8.14 -3.80
N TYR A 57 1.21 -7.46 -3.05
CA TYR A 57 1.43 -7.71 -1.63
C TYR A 57 0.15 -7.48 -0.80
N LEU A 58 -0.54 -6.36 -1.01
CA LEU A 58 -1.81 -6.08 -0.31
C LEU A 58 -2.90 -7.10 -0.65
N TRP A 59 -2.95 -7.57 -1.90
CA TRP A 59 -3.88 -8.61 -2.30
C TRP A 59 -3.60 -9.93 -1.57
N VAL A 60 -2.33 -10.34 -1.47
CA VAL A 60 -1.92 -11.54 -0.72
C VAL A 60 -2.30 -11.41 0.75
N LEU A 61 -2.01 -10.27 1.40
CA LEU A 61 -2.39 -10.04 2.80
C LEU A 61 -3.91 -10.13 3.01
N ARG A 62 -4.69 -9.53 2.11
CA ARG A 62 -6.16 -9.59 2.17
C ARG A 62 -6.66 -11.02 1.98
N ALA A 63 -6.08 -11.78 1.05
CA ALA A 63 -6.44 -13.17 0.80
C ALA A 63 -6.07 -14.10 1.97
N VAL A 64 -4.93 -13.86 2.64
CA VAL A 64 -4.52 -14.59 3.85
C VAL A 64 -5.48 -14.31 4.99
N ARG A 65 -5.79 -13.04 5.27
CA ARG A 65 -6.74 -12.66 6.34
C ARG A 65 -8.12 -13.28 6.18
N ARG A 66 -8.63 -13.35 4.95
CA ARG A 66 -9.92 -13.98 4.65
C ARG A 66 -9.92 -15.49 4.87
N ARG A 67 -8.78 -16.16 4.80
CA ARG A 67 -8.66 -17.60 5.07
C ARG A 67 -8.54 -17.92 6.55
N THR A 68 -8.06 -16.97 7.36
CA THR A 68 -7.81 -17.16 8.79
C THR A 68 -8.90 -16.59 9.69
N ALA A 69 -9.94 -16.00 9.13
CA ALA A 69 -11.10 -15.43 9.82
C ALA A 69 -12.33 -16.33 9.61
#